data_AF-A0A382CJE5-F1
#
_entry.id   AF-A0A382CJE5-F1
#
_cell.length_a   1.000
_cell.length_b   1.000
_cell.length_c   1.000
_cell.angle_alpha   90.00
_cell.angle_beta   90.00
_cell.angle_gamma   90.00
#
_symmetry.space_group_name_H-M   'P 1'
#
loop_
_entity.id
_entity.type
_entity.pdbx_description
1 polymer ?
#
loop_
_entity_poly.entity_id
_entity_poly.type
_entity_poly.pdbx_seq_one_letter_code
_entity_poly.pdbx_strand_id
1 'polypeptide(L)'
;MVEYGQRFLDSFAERVDKNIQLIVYAEDCWPDNPDPLQIIIKDQKEVPKLIAFKERWKDVPKANGKCPWPERRPRDHHKEFKWHAIRFANKTYAVFQEALDPVINWLVWIDADTFVHSNWSYEQIKDLLPRDKWITFVGRGVGTQTWPECGFYGLNVKDRMCKQFLEEFERYYEDADNGIFTLEEWHDSFVFGHILNQMKV
;
A
#
# COMPACT_ATOMS: atom_id res chain seq x y z
N MET A 1 1.65 17.40 -3.30
CA MET A 1 1.10 16.26 -2.55
C MET A 1 -0.07 16.70 -1.67
N VAL A 2 0.06 17.76 -0.85
CA VAL A 2 -1.03 18.28 -0.01
C VAL A 2 -2.31 18.57 -0.82
N GLU A 3 -2.19 19.21 -1.98
CA GLU A 3 -3.36 19.53 -2.84
C GLU A 3 -4.05 18.28 -3.40
N TYR A 4 -3.31 17.23 -3.75
CA TYR A 4 -3.89 15.98 -4.27
C TYR A 4 -4.58 15.19 -3.15
N GLY A 5 -3.92 15.06 -2.00
CA GLY A 5 -4.50 14.40 -0.82
C GLY A 5 -5.76 15.08 -0.33
N GLN A 6 -5.79 16.41 -0.26
CA GLN A 6 -7.01 17.14 0.14
C GLN A 6 -8.17 16.87 -0.84
N ARG A 7 -7.89 16.93 -2.15
CA ARG A 7 -8.89 16.62 -3.19
C ARG A 7 -9.43 15.19 -3.09
N PHE A 8 -8.59 14.23 -2.72
CA PHE A 8 -9.04 12.87 -2.45
C PHE A 8 -10.04 12.84 -1.29
N LEU A 9 -9.68 13.42 -0.13
CA LEU A 9 -10.54 13.45 1.05
C LEU A 9 -11.90 14.10 0.77
N ASP A 10 -11.88 15.25 0.10
CA ASP A 10 -13.10 15.99 -0.26
C ASP A 10 -14.01 15.13 -1.16
N SER A 11 -13.43 14.54 -2.22
CA SER A 11 -14.19 13.68 -3.14
C SER A 11 -14.68 12.38 -2.47
N PHE A 12 -13.89 11.80 -1.56
CA PHE A 12 -14.27 10.61 -0.82
C PHE A 12 -15.45 10.90 0.10
N ALA A 13 -15.38 11.97 0.90
CA ALA A 13 -16.45 12.37 1.79
C ALA A 13 -17.74 12.75 1.04
N GLU A 14 -17.63 13.34 -0.15
CA GLU A 14 -18.80 13.69 -0.95
C GLU A 14 -19.45 12.45 -1.61
N ARG A 15 -18.65 11.46 -2.05
CA ARG A 15 -19.10 10.44 -3.01
C ARG A 15 -19.16 9.02 -2.48
N VAL A 16 -18.43 8.68 -1.42
CA VAL A 16 -18.34 7.30 -0.92
C VAL A 16 -19.33 7.09 0.23
N ASP A 17 -20.03 5.94 0.19
CA ASP A 17 -21.01 5.54 1.20
C ASP A 17 -20.47 5.63 2.64
N LYS A 18 -21.26 6.22 3.54
CA LYS A 18 -20.88 6.51 4.94
C LYS A 18 -20.62 5.27 5.79
N ASN A 19 -21.05 4.10 5.33
CA ASN A 19 -20.72 2.83 6.00
C ASN A 19 -19.27 2.38 5.75
N ILE A 20 -18.50 3.09 4.92
CA ILE A 20 -17.11 2.79 4.64
C ILE A 20 -16.25 3.84 5.32
N GLN A 21 -15.47 3.37 6.29
CA GLN A 21 -14.53 4.18 7.05
C GLN A 21 -13.22 4.35 6.26
N LEU A 22 -12.66 5.56 6.28
CA LEU A 22 -11.37 5.88 5.69
C LEU A 22 -10.38 6.20 6.81
N ILE A 23 -9.24 5.53 6.81
CA ILE A 23 -8.12 5.84 7.70
C ILE A 23 -7.00 6.44 6.86
N VAL A 24 -6.53 7.62 7.26
CA VAL A 24 -5.55 8.42 6.54
C VAL A 24 -4.32 8.56 7.41
N TYR A 25 -3.18 8.05 6.94
CA TYR A 25 -1.89 8.29 7.58
C TYR A 25 -1.20 9.47 6.89
N ALA A 26 -1.16 10.62 7.57
CA ALA A 26 -0.56 11.83 7.03
C ALA A 26 0.95 11.86 7.29
N GLU A 27 1.74 12.04 6.23
CA GLU A 27 3.20 12.18 6.30
C GLU A 27 3.56 13.68 6.30
N ASP A 28 4.01 14.18 7.46
CA ASP A 28 4.46 15.56 7.66
C ASP A 28 3.50 16.65 7.11
N CYS A 29 2.19 16.37 7.17
CA CYS A 29 1.15 17.31 6.77
C CYS A 29 -0.10 17.14 7.63
N TRP A 30 -0.99 18.14 7.58
CA TRP A 30 -2.23 18.19 8.33
C TRP A 30 -3.36 18.61 7.38
N PRO A 31 -3.94 17.66 6.62
CA PRO A 31 -5.05 17.97 5.73
C PRO A 31 -6.32 18.28 6.52
N ASP A 32 -7.21 19.07 5.93
CA ASP A 32 -8.52 19.35 6.50
C ASP A 32 -9.40 18.10 6.39
N ASN A 33 -10.09 17.74 7.47
CA ASN A 33 -10.99 16.58 7.50
C ASN A 33 -12.43 17.03 7.13
N PRO A 34 -12.94 16.70 5.93
CA PRO A 34 -14.27 17.12 5.50
C PRO A 34 -15.41 16.30 6.15
N ASP A 35 -15.13 15.12 6.70
CA ASP A 35 -16.12 14.29 7.40
C ASP A 35 -15.49 13.48 8.55
N PRO A 36 -15.42 14.06 9.76
CA PRO A 36 -14.83 13.40 10.92
C PRO A 36 -15.57 12.15 11.43
N LEU A 37 -16.79 11.86 10.96
CA LEU A 37 -17.52 10.64 11.32
C LEU A 37 -17.15 9.45 10.42
N GLN A 38 -16.68 9.73 9.21
CA GLN A 38 -16.29 8.73 8.22
C GLN A 38 -14.76 8.60 8.07
N ILE A 39 -14.03 9.70 8.29
CA ILE A 39 -12.60 9.82 8.03
C ILE A 39 -11.85 10.02 9.33
N ILE A 40 -10.87 9.15 9.58
CA ILE A 40 -9.94 9.22 10.71
C ILE A 40 -8.56 9.57 10.16
N ILE A 41 -7.98 10.66 10.64
CA ILE A 41 -6.63 11.11 10.25
C ILE A 41 -5.68 10.81 11.41
N LYS A 42 -4.60 10.10 11.11
CA LYS A 42 -3.53 9.71 12.04
C LYS A 42 -2.20 10.30 11.57
N ASP A 43 -1.31 10.64 12.49
CA ASP A 43 0.06 10.97 12.12
C ASP A 43 0.79 9.67 11.75
N GLN A 44 1.49 9.65 10.62
CA GLN A 44 2.32 8.51 10.23
C GLN A 44 3.36 8.13 11.29
N LYS A 45 3.81 9.09 12.10
CA LYS A 45 4.74 8.85 13.23
C LYS A 45 4.16 7.93 14.30
N GLU A 46 2.85 7.72 14.30
CA GLU A 46 2.19 6.75 15.18
C GLU A 46 2.42 5.30 14.76
N VAL A 47 3.09 5.03 13.62
CA VAL A 47 3.43 3.66 13.16
C VAL A 47 4.89 3.34 13.51
N PRO A 48 5.18 2.67 14.64
CA PRO A 48 6.55 2.60 15.17
C PRO A 48 7.49 1.79 14.27
N LYS A 49 6.99 0.71 13.65
CA LYS A 49 7.78 -0.12 12.73
C LYS A 49 8.20 0.66 11.48
N LEU A 50 7.33 1.52 10.95
CA LEU A 50 7.65 2.41 9.83
C LEU A 50 8.78 3.37 10.19
N ILE A 51 8.68 4.02 11.36
CA ILE A 51 9.72 4.96 11.82
C ILE A 51 11.04 4.24 12.03
N ALA A 52 11.03 3.04 12.61
CA ALA A 52 12.23 2.22 12.76
C ALA A 52 12.83 1.85 11.39
N PHE A 53 12.02 1.46 10.41
CA PHE A 53 12.46 1.15 9.06
C PHE A 53 13.09 2.38 8.37
N LYS A 54 12.42 3.53 8.43
CA LYS A 54 12.92 4.79 7.87
C LYS A 54 14.27 5.17 8.48
N GLU A 55 14.37 5.16 9.82
CA GLU A 55 15.59 5.54 10.52
C GLU A 55 16.77 4.61 10.18
N ARG A 56 16.50 3.30 10.05
CA ARG A 56 17.52 2.31 9.69
C ARG A 56 18.07 2.51 8.27
N TRP A 57 17.23 2.93 7.32
CA TRP A 57 17.57 2.92 5.91
C TRP A 57 17.77 4.31 5.28
N LYS A 58 17.46 5.41 6.00
CA LYS A 58 17.51 6.79 5.46
C LYS A 58 18.84 7.16 4.78
N ASP A 59 19.95 6.68 5.30
CA ASP A 59 21.30 6.99 4.80
C ASP A 59 21.84 5.94 3.82
N VAL A 60 21.02 4.94 3.46
CA VAL A 60 21.40 3.84 2.56
C VAL A 60 20.92 4.17 1.13
N PRO A 61 21.81 4.54 0.18
CA PRO A 61 21.39 5.07 -1.12
C PRO A 61 20.49 4.12 -1.91
N LYS A 62 20.76 2.81 -1.81
CA LYS A 62 19.98 1.78 -2.50
C LYS A 62 18.50 1.80 -2.06
N ALA A 63 18.21 2.08 -0.79
CA ALA A 63 16.84 2.13 -0.25
C ALA A 63 16.10 3.45 -0.60
N ASN A 64 16.83 4.41 -1.18
CA ASN A 64 16.39 5.77 -1.49
C ASN A 64 16.43 6.04 -3.01
N GLY A 65 16.07 5.04 -3.81
CA GLY A 65 15.86 5.19 -5.24
C GLY A 65 17.10 5.05 -6.12
N LYS A 66 18.29 4.85 -5.54
CA LYS A 66 19.51 4.60 -6.33
C LYS A 66 19.57 3.15 -6.79
N CYS A 67 19.66 2.95 -8.11
CA CYS A 67 19.84 1.62 -8.69
C CYS A 67 21.07 0.90 -8.08
N PRO A 68 20.90 -0.32 -7.53
CA PRO A 68 21.97 -1.02 -6.82
C PRO A 68 23.00 -1.70 -7.74
N TRP A 69 22.71 -1.88 -9.03
CA TRP A 69 23.59 -2.58 -9.98
C TRP A 69 24.13 -1.64 -11.07
N PRO A 70 25.13 -0.79 -10.76
CA PRO A 70 25.64 0.18 -11.73
C PRO A 70 26.34 -0.46 -12.94
N GLU A 71 26.82 -1.69 -12.81
CA GLU A 71 27.52 -2.45 -13.87
C GLU A 71 26.55 -3.21 -14.79
N ARG A 72 25.32 -3.47 -14.33
CA ARG A 72 24.26 -4.20 -15.05
C ARG A 72 22.96 -3.42 -15.03
N ARG A 73 23.04 -2.11 -15.32
CA ARG A 73 21.89 -1.22 -15.22
C ARG A 73 20.79 -1.65 -16.20
N PRO A 74 19.55 -1.89 -15.72
CA PRO A 74 18.41 -2.04 -16.59
C PRO A 74 18.22 -0.81 -17.50
N ARG A 75 17.58 -0.98 -18.65
CA ARG A 75 17.29 0.13 -19.57
C ARG A 75 16.51 1.26 -18.90
N ASP A 76 15.67 0.91 -17.93
CA ASP A 76 14.85 1.82 -17.17
C ASP A 76 15.41 2.16 -15.77
N HIS A 77 16.73 2.07 -15.58
CA HIS A 77 17.41 2.48 -14.35
C HIS A 77 17.20 3.95 -13.94
N HIS A 78 16.75 4.80 -14.86
CA HIS A 78 16.36 6.19 -14.58
C HIS A 78 15.03 6.27 -13.81
N LYS A 79 14.26 5.19 -13.72
CA LYS A 79 13.03 5.11 -12.93
C LYS A 79 13.36 4.80 -11.48
N GLU A 80 13.88 5.79 -10.77
CA GLU A 80 14.40 5.65 -9.39
C GLU A 80 13.37 5.06 -8.41
N PHE A 81 12.07 5.28 -8.64
CA PHE A 81 11.01 4.71 -7.79
C PHE A 81 11.14 3.19 -7.63
N LYS A 82 11.69 2.48 -8.63
CA LYS A 82 11.86 1.02 -8.57
C LYS A 82 12.69 0.56 -7.38
N TRP A 83 13.59 1.40 -6.88
CA TRP A 83 14.47 1.09 -5.74
C TRP A 83 14.20 1.98 -4.53
N HIS A 84 13.05 2.66 -4.49
CA HIS A 84 12.75 3.62 -3.42
C HIS A 84 11.97 2.97 -2.26
N ALA A 85 12.55 1.94 -1.64
CA ALA A 85 11.92 1.16 -0.56
C ALA A 85 11.33 2.03 0.57
N ILE A 86 12.04 3.08 1.01
CA ILE A 86 11.57 3.97 2.09
C ILE A 86 10.28 4.71 1.74
N ARG A 87 10.13 5.13 0.48
CA ARG A 87 8.91 5.84 0.03
C ARG A 87 7.72 4.90 0.07
N PHE A 88 7.89 3.66 -0.39
CA PHE A 88 6.81 2.68 -0.45
C PHE A 88 6.51 2.02 0.91
N ALA A 89 7.45 2.11 1.87
CA ALA A 89 7.22 1.66 3.25
C ALA A 89 6.05 2.38 3.94
N ASN A 90 5.83 3.66 3.61
CA ASN A 90 4.71 4.44 4.15
C ASN A 90 3.36 3.72 3.98
N LYS A 91 3.17 3.15 2.80
CA LYS A 91 1.98 2.39 2.45
C LYS A 91 1.92 1.04 3.13
N THR A 92 2.99 0.25 3.01
CA THR A 92 2.98 -1.13 3.49
C THR A 92 2.82 -1.20 5.00
N TYR A 93 3.52 -0.36 5.75
CA TYR A 93 3.39 -0.33 7.20
C TYR A 93 2.05 0.23 7.69
N ALA A 94 1.42 1.15 6.97
CA ALA A 94 0.04 1.55 7.27
C ALA A 94 -0.93 0.36 7.13
N VAL A 95 -0.76 -0.45 6.08
CA VAL A 95 -1.56 -1.66 5.87
C VAL A 95 -1.28 -2.71 6.94
N PHE A 96 -0.02 -2.95 7.31
CA PHE A 96 0.33 -3.88 8.39
C PHE A 96 -0.27 -3.44 9.72
N GLN A 97 -0.21 -2.14 10.02
CA GLN A 97 -0.75 -1.56 11.26
C GLN A 97 -2.27 -1.74 11.36
N GLU A 98 -3.02 -1.45 10.29
CA GLU A 98 -4.49 -1.58 10.29
C GLU A 98 -4.96 -3.04 10.20
N ALA A 99 -4.18 -3.92 9.56
CA ALA A 99 -4.53 -5.34 9.48
C ALA A 99 -4.56 -6.05 10.85
N LEU A 100 -3.97 -5.45 11.88
CA LEU A 100 -3.99 -5.96 13.26
C LEU A 100 -5.33 -5.72 13.96
N ASP A 101 -6.18 -4.82 13.46
CA ASP A 101 -7.44 -4.48 14.12
C ASP A 101 -8.43 -5.67 14.09
N PRO A 102 -8.85 -6.20 15.26
CA PRO A 102 -9.78 -7.32 15.31
C PRO A 102 -11.18 -6.99 14.80
N VAL A 103 -11.56 -5.72 14.61
CA VAL A 103 -12.90 -5.36 14.08
C VAL A 103 -12.92 -5.31 12.55
N ILE A 104 -11.76 -5.20 11.90
CA ILE A 104 -11.67 -5.14 10.44
C ILE A 104 -11.81 -6.54 9.84
N ASN A 105 -12.70 -6.67 8.86
CA ASN A 105 -12.87 -7.88 8.05
C ASN A 105 -12.20 -7.75 6.69
N TRP A 106 -12.47 -6.63 6.01
CA TRP A 106 -11.83 -6.26 4.76
C TRP A 106 -11.09 -4.94 4.95
N LEU A 107 -9.80 -4.95 4.61
CA LEU A 107 -8.96 -3.77 4.53
C LEU A 107 -8.72 -3.43 3.06
N VAL A 108 -9.05 -2.22 2.64
CA VAL A 108 -8.85 -1.77 1.27
C VAL A 108 -7.81 -0.66 1.26
N TRP A 109 -6.77 -0.83 0.46
CA TRP A 109 -5.82 0.23 0.16
C TRP A 109 -6.30 1.05 -1.04
N ILE A 110 -6.15 2.37 -0.96
CA ILE A 110 -6.38 3.32 -2.05
C ILE A 110 -5.29 4.40 -2.00
N ASP A 111 -4.66 4.70 -3.14
CA ASP A 111 -3.66 5.77 -3.19
C ASP A 111 -4.32 7.16 -3.03
N ALA A 112 -3.65 8.04 -2.28
CA ALA A 112 -4.15 9.37 -1.93
C ALA A 112 -4.17 10.38 -3.09
N ASP A 113 -3.68 10.01 -4.28
CA ASP A 113 -3.83 10.77 -5.52
C ASP A 113 -5.06 10.32 -6.35
N THR A 114 -5.91 9.48 -5.77
CA THR A 114 -7.19 9.09 -6.38
C THR A 114 -8.22 10.22 -6.28
N PHE A 115 -9.10 10.33 -7.27
CA PHE A 115 -10.27 11.20 -7.23
C PHE A 115 -11.54 10.40 -7.47
N VAL A 116 -12.52 10.50 -6.57
CA VAL A 116 -13.79 9.77 -6.69
C VAL A 116 -14.76 10.57 -7.56
N HIS A 117 -14.84 10.21 -8.84
CA HIS A 117 -15.63 10.96 -9.83
C HIS A 117 -17.15 10.74 -9.75
N SER A 118 -17.61 9.67 -9.08
CA SER A 118 -19.03 9.27 -9.08
C SER A 118 -19.38 8.63 -7.74
N ASN A 119 -20.66 8.71 -7.38
CA ASN A 119 -21.14 8.11 -6.13
C ASN A 119 -20.81 6.61 -6.13
N TRP A 120 -20.20 6.16 -5.03
CA TRP A 120 -19.73 4.78 -4.88
C TRP A 120 -20.42 4.16 -3.68
N SER A 121 -21.42 3.32 -3.95
CA SER A 121 -22.26 2.72 -2.92
C SER A 121 -21.54 1.60 -2.17
N TYR A 122 -22.02 1.30 -0.96
CA TYR A 122 -21.53 0.15 -0.19
C TYR A 122 -21.60 -1.16 -0.98
N GLU A 123 -22.70 -1.41 -1.69
CA GLU A 123 -22.88 -2.65 -2.46
C GLU A 123 -21.90 -2.72 -3.64
N GLN A 124 -21.63 -1.61 -4.34
CA GLN A 124 -20.63 -1.58 -5.41
C GLN A 124 -19.21 -1.88 -4.90
N ILE A 125 -18.84 -1.38 -3.71
CA ILE A 125 -17.53 -1.67 -3.11
C ILE A 125 -17.47 -3.12 -2.66
N LYS A 126 -18.54 -3.61 -2.03
CA LYS A 126 -18.67 -5.00 -1.58
C LYS A 126 -18.59 -6.01 -2.74
N ASP A 127 -19.09 -5.68 -3.92
CA ASP A 127 -18.97 -6.52 -5.11
C ASP A 127 -17.50 -6.72 -5.55
N LEU A 128 -16.60 -5.80 -5.19
CA LEU A 128 -15.16 -5.93 -5.40
C LEU A 128 -14.46 -6.77 -4.34
N LEU A 129 -15.17 -7.18 -3.28
CA LEU A 129 -14.64 -7.85 -2.08
C LEU A 129 -15.41 -9.17 -1.82
N PRO A 130 -15.40 -10.12 -2.77
CA PRO A 130 -16.17 -11.36 -2.69
C PRO A 130 -15.69 -12.25 -1.53
N ARG A 131 -16.64 -12.82 -0.79
CA ARG A 131 -16.38 -13.57 0.46
C ARG A 131 -15.56 -14.84 0.28
N ASP A 132 -15.52 -15.42 -0.91
CA ASP A 132 -14.72 -16.61 -1.25
C ASP A 132 -13.29 -16.27 -1.69
N LYS A 133 -12.91 -14.98 -1.67
CA LYS A 133 -11.56 -14.51 -1.96
C LYS A 133 -10.92 -13.95 -0.69
N TRP A 134 -9.62 -14.14 -0.61
CA TRP A 134 -8.79 -13.61 0.47
C TRP A 134 -8.11 -12.30 0.07
N ILE A 135 -8.03 -12.01 -1.23
CA ILE A 135 -7.42 -10.80 -1.78
C ILE A 135 -8.07 -10.42 -3.11
N THR A 136 -8.19 -9.13 -3.39
CA THR A 136 -8.54 -8.57 -4.69
C THR A 136 -7.59 -7.42 -5.03
N PHE A 137 -7.26 -7.24 -6.30
CA PHE A 137 -6.35 -6.19 -6.75
C PHE A 137 -6.58 -5.90 -8.23
N VAL A 138 -6.16 -4.73 -8.68
CA VAL A 138 -6.25 -4.36 -10.10
C VAL A 138 -5.10 -5.03 -10.86
N GLY A 139 -5.44 -5.87 -11.84
CA GLY A 139 -4.45 -6.49 -12.72
C GLY A 139 -3.88 -5.49 -13.72
N ARG A 140 -2.64 -5.69 -14.16
CA ARG A 140 -2.10 -5.02 -15.34
C ARG A 140 -2.38 -5.88 -16.57
N GLY A 141 -2.74 -5.24 -17.69
CA GLY A 141 -3.08 -5.94 -18.93
C GLY A 141 -1.99 -6.93 -19.37
N VAL A 142 -2.39 -7.99 -20.06
CA VAL A 142 -1.52 -9.08 -20.51
C VAL A 142 -0.29 -8.53 -21.23
N GLY A 143 0.90 -8.89 -20.75
CA GLY A 143 2.19 -8.54 -21.38
C GLY A 143 2.80 -7.19 -20.98
N THR A 144 2.19 -6.45 -20.04
CA THR A 144 2.68 -5.09 -19.72
C THR A 144 3.57 -5.01 -18.47
N GLN A 145 3.29 -5.74 -17.38
CA GLN A 145 4.19 -6.00 -16.22
C GLN A 145 3.73 -7.25 -15.45
N THR A 146 4.64 -7.92 -14.72
CA THR A 146 4.37 -9.17 -13.99
C THR A 146 3.76 -8.98 -12.59
N TRP A 147 3.69 -7.73 -12.12
CA TRP A 147 3.20 -7.35 -10.81
C TRP A 147 1.90 -6.52 -10.90
N PRO A 148 1.02 -6.61 -9.88
CA PRO A 148 -0.30 -5.98 -9.91
C PRO A 148 -0.24 -4.47 -9.75
N GLU A 149 -1.28 -3.77 -10.23
CA GLU A 149 -1.49 -2.38 -9.87
C GLU A 149 -1.91 -2.35 -8.38
N CYS A 150 -1.13 -1.66 -7.55
CA CYS A 150 -1.34 -1.63 -6.12
C CYS A 150 -1.97 -0.32 -5.63
N GLY A 151 -2.34 0.62 -6.50
CA GLY A 151 -3.08 1.82 -6.11
C GLY A 151 -4.49 1.51 -5.62
N PHE A 152 -5.03 0.33 -5.91
CA PHE A 152 -6.24 -0.20 -5.28
C PHE A 152 -6.20 -1.72 -5.09
N TYR A 153 -6.36 -2.18 -3.84
CA TYR A 153 -6.50 -3.62 -3.53
C TYR A 153 -7.26 -3.85 -2.22
N GLY A 154 -7.95 -4.99 -2.12
CA GLY A 154 -8.65 -5.45 -0.94
C GLY A 154 -8.00 -6.69 -0.31
N LEU A 155 -7.97 -6.73 1.02
CA LEU A 155 -7.42 -7.81 1.84
C LEU A 155 -8.49 -8.30 2.82
N ASN A 156 -8.84 -9.59 2.78
CA ASN A 156 -9.70 -10.19 3.78
C ASN A 156 -8.87 -10.60 4.99
N VAL A 157 -8.62 -9.67 5.91
CA VAL A 157 -7.65 -9.83 7.00
C VAL A 157 -8.03 -10.92 8.02
N LYS A 158 -9.25 -11.47 7.95
CA LYS A 158 -9.65 -12.64 8.76
C LYS A 158 -9.26 -13.97 8.11
N ASP A 159 -9.10 -14.00 6.80
CA ASP A 159 -8.75 -15.19 6.04
C ASP A 159 -7.33 -15.67 6.39
N ARG A 160 -7.16 -17.00 6.48
CA ARG A 160 -5.89 -17.62 6.85
C ARG A 160 -4.78 -17.34 5.82
N MET A 161 -5.09 -17.40 4.53
CA MET A 161 -4.13 -17.13 3.47
C MET A 161 -3.75 -15.65 3.45
N CYS A 162 -4.71 -14.75 3.66
CA CYS A 162 -4.42 -13.32 3.75
C CYS A 162 -3.48 -12.99 4.91
N LYS A 163 -3.65 -13.64 6.07
CA LYS A 163 -2.72 -13.47 7.21
C LYS A 163 -1.32 -13.93 6.87
N GLN A 164 -1.18 -15.11 6.26
CA GLN A 164 0.13 -15.61 5.80
C GLN A 164 0.79 -14.67 4.78
N PHE A 165 -0.01 -14.11 3.87
CA PHE A 165 0.47 -13.11 2.91
C PHE A 165 0.97 -11.84 3.62
N LEU A 166 0.22 -11.31 4.58
CA LEU A 166 0.59 -10.11 5.32
C LEU A 166 1.82 -10.32 6.19
N GLU A 167 1.93 -11.46 6.86
CA GLU A 167 3.11 -11.85 7.64
C GLU A 167 4.36 -11.92 6.77
N GLU A 168 4.26 -12.56 5.60
CA GLU A 168 5.38 -12.63 4.66
C GLU A 168 5.70 -11.27 4.05
N PHE A 169 4.67 -10.48 3.72
CA PHE A 169 4.87 -9.13 3.19
C PHE A 169 5.56 -8.22 4.19
N GLU A 170 5.18 -8.27 5.46
CA GLU A 170 5.88 -7.54 6.52
C GLU A 170 7.31 -8.08 6.73
N ARG A 171 7.52 -9.41 6.70
CA ARG A 171 8.85 -10.03 6.81
C ARG A 171 9.84 -9.48 5.77
N TYR A 172 9.39 -9.25 4.54
CA TYR A 172 10.25 -8.68 3.48
C TYR A 172 10.80 -7.29 3.85
N TYR A 173 10.09 -6.50 4.65
CA TYR A 173 10.57 -5.20 5.13
C TYR A 173 11.35 -5.33 6.45
N GLU A 174 10.90 -6.17 7.38
CA GLU A 174 11.55 -6.32 8.70
C GLU A 174 12.91 -7.01 8.62
N ASP A 175 13.05 -8.00 7.72
CA ASP A 175 14.30 -8.71 7.40
C ASP A 175 14.81 -8.30 6.01
N ALA A 176 14.94 -6.98 5.81
CA ALA A 176 15.15 -6.38 4.48
C ALA A 176 16.33 -6.95 3.69
N ASP A 177 17.46 -7.27 4.34
CA ASP A 177 18.63 -7.82 3.66
C ASP A 177 18.41 -9.26 3.14
N ASN A 178 17.52 -10.04 3.76
CA ASN A 178 17.08 -11.37 3.29
C ASN A 178 15.66 -11.35 2.69
N GLY A 179 15.13 -10.15 2.45
CA GLY A 179 13.76 -9.90 2.00
C GLY A 179 13.78 -8.95 0.82
N ILE A 180 13.29 -7.72 1.03
CA ILE A 180 13.10 -6.76 -0.06
C ILE A 180 14.38 -6.53 -0.89
N PHE A 181 15.56 -6.48 -0.27
CA PHE A 181 16.82 -6.23 -0.99
C PHE A 181 17.36 -7.43 -1.77
N THR A 182 16.73 -8.60 -1.68
CA THR A 182 17.05 -9.75 -2.54
C THR A 182 16.28 -9.71 -3.86
N LEU A 183 15.33 -8.78 -4.03
CA LEU A 183 14.49 -8.63 -5.22
C LEU A 183 15.10 -7.71 -6.29
N GLU A 184 14.58 -7.80 -7.52
CA GLU A 184 14.97 -6.93 -8.63
C GLU A 184 14.47 -5.48 -8.46
N GLU A 185 13.27 -5.30 -7.91
CA GLU A 185 12.65 -4.01 -7.60
C GLU A 185 12.07 -4.03 -6.18
N TRP A 186 12.08 -2.87 -5.51
CA TRP A 186 11.83 -2.69 -4.07
C TRP A 186 10.66 -1.74 -3.78
N HIS A 187 9.82 -1.48 -4.78
CA HIS A 187 8.53 -0.85 -4.55
C HIS A 187 7.49 -1.89 -4.12
N ASP A 188 6.48 -1.45 -3.39
CA ASP A 188 5.42 -2.28 -2.81
C ASP A 188 4.80 -3.25 -3.82
N SER A 189 4.50 -2.77 -5.04
CA SER A 189 3.80 -3.59 -6.03
C SER A 189 4.62 -4.77 -6.52
N PHE A 190 5.94 -4.61 -6.66
CA PHE A 190 6.82 -5.70 -7.05
C PHE A 190 6.91 -6.75 -5.94
N VAL A 191 7.11 -6.32 -4.70
CA VAL A 191 7.18 -7.20 -3.52
C VAL A 191 5.86 -7.97 -3.36
N PHE A 192 4.72 -7.26 -3.44
CA PHE A 192 3.38 -7.84 -3.40
C PHE A 192 3.19 -8.91 -4.49
N GLY A 193 3.53 -8.59 -5.74
CA GLY A 193 3.43 -9.52 -6.87
C GLY A 193 4.35 -10.73 -6.74
N HIS A 194 5.56 -10.53 -6.21
CA HIS A 194 6.52 -11.60 -5.96
C HIS A 194 5.97 -12.62 -4.95
N ILE A 195 5.52 -12.14 -3.79
CA ILE A 195 4.95 -13.00 -2.73
C ILE A 195 3.68 -13.69 -3.22
N LEU A 196 2.80 -12.97 -3.93
CA LEU A 196 1.61 -13.58 -4.54
C LEU A 196 1.96 -14.75 -5.45
N ASN A 197 3.01 -14.63 -6.27
CA ASN A 197 3.40 -15.72 -7.16
C ASN A 197 4.00 -16.90 -6.40
N GLN A 198 4.68 -16.69 -5.28
CA GLN A 198 5.16 -17.76 -4.40
C GLN A 198 4.02 -18.51 -3.70
N MET A 199 2.90 -17.83 -3.40
CA MET A 199 1.75 -18.43 -2.70
C MET A 199 0.74 -19.13 -3.62
N LYS A 200 0.87 -19.01 -4.95
CA LYS A 200 0.01 -19.68 -5.96
C LYS A 200 0.29 -21.19 -6.13
N VAL A 201 0.93 -21.83 -5.15
CA VAL A 201 1.28 -23.27 -5.18
C VAL A 201 0.03 -24.13 -5.37
#